data_AF-D0NRY9-F1
#
_entry.id   AF-D0NRY9-F1
#
_cell.length_a   1.000
_cell.length_b   1.000
_cell.length_c   1.000
_cell.angle_alpha   90.00
_cell.angle_beta   90.00
_cell.angle_gamma   90.00
#
_symmetry.space_group_name_H-M   'P 1'
#
loop_
_entity.id
_entity.type
_entity.pdbx_description
1 polymer ?
#
loop_
_entity_poly.entity_id
_entity_poly.type
_entity_poly.pdbx_seq_one_letter_code
_entity_poly.pdbx_strand_id
1 'polypeptide(L)'
;MTEISTYSIATFAAGCFWAVQRAFDRVPGVIETSQGDLLKVFWAIHDPTSLNRQEDDVGTQYRSGIYYQNEEQHKIALTSKEEHQKTLIKPIVTEIEEAKEFWDAEEAHQKYLEKGGSCSDKGSDVQCGA
;
A
#
# COMPACT_ATOMS: atom_id res chain seq x y z
N MET A 1 -22.38 -28.47 -1.34
CA MET A 1 -21.88 -28.16 0.01
C MET A 1 -20.86 -27.04 -0.16
N THR A 2 -21.30 -25.80 -0.06
CA THR A 2 -20.41 -24.63 -0.07
C THR A 2 -19.80 -24.51 1.32
N GLU A 3 -18.50 -24.72 1.45
CA GLU A 3 -17.78 -24.43 2.69
C GLU A 3 -17.89 -22.94 2.97
N ILE A 4 -18.56 -22.59 4.07
CA ILE A 4 -18.57 -21.23 4.59
C ILE A 4 -17.24 -21.06 5.28
N SER A 5 -16.26 -20.50 4.56
CA SER A 5 -14.98 -20.08 5.12
C SER A 5 -15.25 -19.18 6.33
N THR A 6 -14.80 -19.59 7.52
CA THR A 6 -14.98 -18.84 8.78
C THR A 6 -14.05 -17.61 8.87
N TYR A 7 -13.39 -17.25 7.78
CA TYR A 7 -12.41 -16.18 7.71
C TYR A 7 -13.02 -14.94 7.06
N SER A 8 -12.75 -13.78 7.66
CA SER A 8 -13.13 -12.49 7.13
C SER A 8 -11.95 -11.88 6.37
N ILE A 9 -12.20 -11.33 5.18
CA ILE A 9 -11.19 -10.59 4.41
C ILE A 9 -11.07 -9.19 5.01
N ALA A 10 -9.84 -8.78 5.32
CA ALA A 10 -9.50 -7.43 5.76
C ALA A 10 -8.42 -6.86 4.85
N THR A 11 -8.61 -5.61 4.45
CA THR A 11 -7.81 -4.93 3.43
C THR A 11 -7.13 -3.72 4.06
N PHE A 12 -5.80 -3.61 3.94
CA PHE A 12 -5.03 -2.55 4.58
C PHE A 12 -4.16 -1.79 3.58
N ALA A 13 -4.12 -0.48 3.74
CA ALA A 13 -3.25 0.43 3.02
C ALA A 13 -2.10 0.88 3.94
N ALA A 14 -0.85 0.71 3.52
CA ALA A 14 0.27 1.35 4.21
C ALA A 14 1.45 1.59 3.25
N GLY A 15 2.26 2.61 3.56
CA GLY A 15 3.22 3.20 2.62
C GLY A 15 4.32 2.25 2.13
N CYS A 16 4.85 1.39 2.99
CA CYS A 16 5.82 0.35 2.60
C CYS A 16 5.15 -1.02 2.60
N PHE A 17 4.71 -1.43 1.42
CA PHE A 17 4.00 -2.67 1.14
C PHE A 17 4.58 -3.93 1.82
N TRP A 18 5.90 -4.11 1.76
CA TRP A 18 6.56 -5.31 2.29
C TRP A 18 6.72 -5.29 3.80
N ALA A 19 6.81 -4.10 4.40
CA ALA A 19 6.76 -3.95 5.86
C ALA A 19 5.38 -4.36 6.39
N VAL A 20 4.32 -4.03 5.64
CA VAL A 20 2.93 -4.39 5.96
C VAL A 20 2.72 -5.90 5.85
N GLN A 21 3.14 -6.50 4.74
CA GLN A 21 3.06 -7.95 4.57
C GLN A 21 3.79 -8.68 5.72
N ARG A 22 5.03 -8.29 6.01
CA ARG A 22 5.83 -8.87 7.10
C ARG A 22 5.21 -8.64 8.49
N ALA A 23 4.49 -7.54 8.69
CA ALA A 23 3.74 -7.29 9.92
C ALA A 23 2.53 -8.23 10.04
N PHE A 24 1.78 -8.43 8.95
CA PHE A 24 0.62 -9.34 8.92
C PHE A 24 1.00 -10.81 9.04
N ASP A 25 2.09 -11.25 8.40
CA ASP A 25 2.62 -12.61 8.53
C ASP A 25 2.94 -12.99 9.99
N ARG A 26 3.11 -12.00 10.88
CA ARG A 26 3.40 -12.18 12.31
C ARG A 26 2.17 -12.10 13.21
N VAL A 27 0.99 -11.78 12.67
CA VAL A 27 -0.25 -11.67 13.45
C VAL A 27 -0.83 -13.08 13.67
N PRO A 28 -1.01 -13.53 14.93
CA PRO A 28 -1.65 -14.81 15.22
C PRO A 28 -3.05 -14.90 14.58
N GLY A 29 -3.28 -15.92 13.75
CA GLY A 29 -4.55 -16.12 13.04
C GLY A 29 -4.52 -15.72 11.57
N VAL A 30 -3.46 -15.05 11.09
CA VAL A 30 -3.23 -14.87 9.65
C VAL A 30 -2.69 -16.17 9.06
N ILE A 31 -3.40 -16.69 8.05
CA ILE A 31 -3.07 -17.96 7.40
C ILE A 31 -2.20 -17.74 6.16
N GLU A 32 -2.44 -16.66 5.41
CA GLU A 32 -1.70 -16.31 4.20
C GLU A 32 -1.81 -14.80 3.92
N THR A 33 -0.80 -14.23 3.28
CA THR A 33 -0.81 -12.88 2.71
C THR A 33 -0.50 -12.94 1.22
N SER A 34 -1.36 -12.33 0.39
CA SER A 34 -1.23 -12.33 -1.06
C SER A 34 -0.66 -11.00 -1.57
N GLN A 35 0.49 -11.08 -2.24
CA GLN A 35 1.14 -9.94 -2.88
C GLN A 35 0.24 -9.31 -3.96
N GLY A 36 -0.55 -10.13 -4.66
CA GLY A 36 -1.49 -9.63 -5.66
C GLY A 36 -2.59 -8.75 -5.05
N ASP A 37 -3.07 -9.09 -3.85
CA ASP A 37 -4.15 -8.34 -3.21
C ASP A 37 -3.67 -7.02 -2.65
N LEU A 38 -2.50 -7.02 -2.02
CA LEU A 38 -1.87 -5.78 -1.60
C LEU A 38 -1.61 -4.84 -2.80
N LEU A 39 -1.22 -5.36 -3.98
CA LEU A 39 -1.01 -4.53 -5.19
C LEU A 39 -2.32 -3.92 -5.70
N LYS A 40 -3.43 -4.67 -5.66
CA LYS A 40 -4.75 -4.11 -6.01
C LYS A 40 -5.12 -2.94 -5.10
N VAL A 41 -4.86 -3.07 -3.81
CA VAL A 41 -5.09 -1.98 -2.84
C VAL A 41 -4.20 -0.80 -3.16
N PHE A 42 -2.90 -1.04 -3.35
CA PHE A 42 -1.94 0.00 -3.69
C PHE A 42 -2.42 0.85 -4.87
N TRP A 43 -2.86 0.24 -5.97
CA TRP A 43 -3.36 1.01 -7.12
C TRP A 43 -4.70 1.73 -6.87
N ALA A 44 -5.48 1.31 -5.88
CA ALA A 44 -6.79 1.90 -5.57
C ALA A 44 -6.73 3.08 -4.59
N ILE A 45 -5.65 3.20 -3.81
CA ILE A 45 -5.58 4.15 -2.69
C ILE A 45 -4.86 5.47 -3.00
N HIS A 46 -4.17 5.57 -4.14
CA HIS A 46 -3.46 6.79 -4.55
C HIS A 46 -3.50 7.02 -6.06
N ASP A 47 -3.09 8.21 -6.52
CA ASP A 47 -2.92 8.50 -7.95
C ASP A 47 -1.48 8.15 -8.37
N PRO A 48 -1.26 7.03 -9.10
CA PRO A 48 0.08 6.59 -9.48
C PRO A 48 0.68 7.40 -10.63
N THR A 49 0.00 8.43 -11.12
CA THR A 49 0.43 9.27 -12.26
C THR A 49 1.00 10.62 -11.82
N SER A 50 0.89 10.94 -10.52
CA SER A 50 1.37 12.18 -9.92
C SER A 50 2.83 12.03 -9.46
N LEU A 51 3.76 12.71 -10.13
CA LEU A 51 5.19 12.65 -9.80
C LEU A 51 5.50 13.50 -8.56
N ASN A 52 6.09 12.87 -7.53
CA ASN A 52 6.52 13.53 -6.29
C ASN A 52 5.39 14.34 -5.63
N ARG A 53 4.17 13.81 -5.71
CA ARG A 53 2.98 14.47 -5.19
C ARG A 53 1.89 13.45 -4.92
N GLN A 54 1.20 13.62 -3.80
CA GLN A 54 -0.07 12.97 -3.55
C GLN A 54 -1.09 14.01 -3.11
N GLU A 55 -1.99 14.36 -4.02
CA GLU A 55 -2.97 15.45 -3.83
C GLU A 55 -2.29 16.79 -3.48
N ASP A 56 -2.56 17.33 -2.29
CA ASP A 56 -1.99 18.58 -1.79
C ASP A 56 -0.58 18.40 -1.19
N ASP A 57 -0.14 17.16 -0.98
CA ASP A 57 1.19 16.84 -0.45
C ASP A 57 2.24 16.81 -1.56
N VAL A 58 3.06 17.86 -1.64
CA VAL A 58 4.10 18.02 -2.68
C VAL A 58 5.49 17.77 -2.11
N GLY A 59 6.27 16.91 -2.77
CA GLY A 59 7.64 16.57 -2.37
C GLY A 59 8.05 15.16 -2.80
N THR A 60 9.36 14.94 -2.93
CA THR A 60 9.92 13.63 -3.33
C THR A 60 9.61 12.52 -2.33
N GLN A 61 9.34 12.87 -1.07
CA GLN A 61 8.88 11.96 -0.03
C GLN A 61 7.46 11.42 -0.24
N TYR A 62 6.66 12.06 -1.09
CA TYR A 62 5.29 11.63 -1.43
C TYR A 62 5.21 10.90 -2.77
N ARG A 63 6.35 10.44 -3.29
CA ARG A 63 6.39 9.67 -4.53
C ARG A 63 5.76 8.30 -4.34
N SER A 64 5.12 7.81 -5.39
CA SER A 64 4.64 6.43 -5.47
C SER A 64 5.83 5.49 -5.71
N GLY A 65 5.99 4.44 -4.90
CA GLY A 65 7.08 3.48 -5.04
C GLY A 65 6.73 2.07 -4.55
N ILE A 66 7.29 1.07 -5.22
CA ILE A 66 7.21 -0.36 -4.87
C ILE A 66 8.64 -0.87 -4.72
N TYR A 67 8.96 -1.48 -3.57
CA TYR A 67 10.34 -1.88 -3.24
C TYR A 67 10.48 -3.39 -3.06
N TYR A 68 10.90 -4.14 -4.07
CA TYR A 68 10.91 -5.62 -4.02
C TYR A 68 12.12 -6.20 -3.28
N GLN A 69 11.98 -7.38 -2.69
CA GLN A 69 13.06 -8.10 -1.99
C GLN A 69 13.66 -9.25 -2.81
N ASN A 70 12.98 -9.69 -3.87
CA ASN A 70 13.44 -10.75 -4.75
C ASN A 70 12.87 -10.60 -6.18
N GLU A 71 13.42 -11.36 -7.11
CA GLU A 71 13.05 -11.32 -8.53
C GLU A 71 11.62 -11.74 -8.84
N GLU A 72 11.01 -12.59 -8.01
CA GLU A 72 9.61 -13.00 -8.19
C GLU A 72 8.69 -11.80 -7.93
N GLN A 73 8.92 -11.09 -6.83
CA GLN A 73 8.21 -9.87 -6.48
C GLN A 73 8.42 -8.76 -7.52
N HIS A 74 9.64 -8.63 -8.03
CA HIS A 74 9.94 -7.67 -9.10
C HIS A 74 9.09 -7.93 -10.35
N LYS A 75 9.01 -9.18 -10.80
CA LYS A 75 8.17 -9.58 -11.95
C LYS A 75 6.69 -9.31 -11.70
N ILE A 76 6.18 -9.67 -10.53
CA ILE A 76 4.78 -9.46 -10.16
C ILE A 76 4.45 -7.95 -10.14
N ALA A 77 5.33 -7.12 -9.58
CA ALA A 77 5.15 -5.66 -9.55
C ALA A 77 5.13 -5.05 -10.96
N LEU A 78 6.04 -5.49 -11.84
CA LEU A 78 6.07 -5.04 -13.24
C LEU A 78 4.80 -5.43 -13.99
N THR A 79 4.39 -6.71 -13.91
CA THR A 79 3.16 -7.18 -14.56
C THR A 79 1.94 -6.39 -14.04
N SER A 80 1.85 -6.17 -12.73
CA SER A 80 0.76 -5.40 -12.14
C SER A 80 0.75 -3.94 -12.61
N LYS A 81 1.91 -3.29 -12.73
CA LYS A 81 2.04 -1.94 -13.28
C LYS A 81 1.58 -1.87 -14.73
N GLU A 82 2.00 -2.83 -15.57
CA GLU A 82 1.58 -2.92 -16.97
C GLU A 82 0.07 -3.14 -17.12
N GLU A 83 -0.51 -4.00 -16.29
CA GLU A 83 -1.96 -4.23 -16.28
C GLU A 83 -2.72 -2.99 -15.85
N HIS A 84 -2.28 -2.32 -14.78
CA HIS A 84 -2.94 -1.11 -14.29
C HIS A 84 -2.80 0.06 -15.26
N GLN A 85 -1.65 0.21 -15.93
CA GLN A 85 -1.41 1.24 -16.94
C GLN A 85 -2.45 1.21 -18.07
N LYS A 86 -2.97 0.03 -18.45
CA LYS A 86 -4.00 -0.10 -19.49
C LYS A 86 -5.31 0.60 -19.12
N THR A 87 -5.55 0.83 -17.83
CA THR A 87 -6.74 1.52 -17.32
C THR A 87 -6.57 3.04 -17.25
N LEU A 88 -5.34 3.54 -17.41
CA LEU A 88 -4.98 4.94 -17.24
C LEU A 88 -4.50 5.58 -18.54
N ILE A 89 -4.93 6.82 -18.80
CA ILE A 89 -4.48 7.60 -19.95
C ILE A 89 -3.08 8.17 -19.70
N LYS A 90 -2.82 8.63 -18.47
CA LYS A 90 -1.53 9.19 -18.08
C LYS A 90 -0.54 8.06 -17.73
N PRO A 91 0.75 8.24 -18.03
CA PRO A 91 1.76 7.26 -17.66
C PRO A 91 1.91 7.16 -16.14
N ILE A 92 2.04 5.94 -15.64
CA ILE A 92 2.35 5.63 -14.25
C ILE A 92 3.80 6.01 -13.96
N VAL A 93 3.99 6.85 -12.95
CA VAL A 93 5.31 7.32 -12.50
C VAL A 93 5.84 6.54 -11.28
N THR A 94 5.09 5.56 -10.78
CA THR A 94 5.51 4.67 -9.69
C THR A 94 6.86 4.03 -9.98
N GLU A 95 7.83 4.24 -9.07
CA GLU A 95 9.14 3.58 -9.12
C GLU A 95 9.04 2.13 -8.65
N ILE A 96 9.82 1.25 -9.26
CA ILE A 96 9.94 -0.16 -8.85
C ILE A 96 11.44 -0.43 -8.68
N GLU A 97 11.90 -0.48 -7.43
CA GLU A 97 13.32 -0.65 -7.10
C GLU A 97 13.53 -1.79 -6.10
N GLU A 98 14.77 -2.25 -5.94
CA GLU A 98 15.13 -3.18 -4.87
C GLU A 98 14.98 -2.50 -3.49
N ALA A 99 14.42 -3.24 -2.53
CA ALA A 99 14.25 -2.78 -1.17
C ALA A 99 15.62 -2.50 -0.51
N LYS A 100 15.82 -1.25 -0.11
CA LYS A 100 16.94 -0.84 0.73
C LYS A 100 16.60 -1.04 2.20
N GLU A 101 17.57 -0.77 3.06
CA GLU A 101 17.38 -0.77 4.51
C GLU A 101 16.18 0.12 4.90
N PHE A 102 15.28 -0.46 5.69
CA PHE A 102 14.07 0.22 6.17
C PHE A 102 14.33 0.80 7.54
N TRP A 103 14.10 2.10 7.68
CA TRP A 103 14.25 2.84 8.93
C TRP A 103 12.86 3.10 9.50
N ASP A 104 12.60 2.62 10.71
CA ASP A 104 11.35 2.90 11.40
C ASP A 104 11.21 4.41 11.62
N ALA A 105 10.03 4.96 11.32
CA ALA A 105 9.69 6.33 11.68
C ALA A 105 9.54 6.48 13.21
N GLU A 106 9.73 7.70 13.72
CA GLU A 106 9.58 8.01 15.14
C GLU A 106 8.24 7.52 15.70
N GLU A 107 8.21 7.14 16.98
CA GLU A 107 7.04 6.53 17.63
C GLU A 107 5.77 7.39 17.51
N ALA A 108 5.91 8.72 17.48
CA ALA A 108 4.82 9.66 17.28
C ALA A 108 4.08 9.45 15.95
N HIS A 109 4.78 9.01 14.90
CA HIS A 109 4.22 8.76 13.57
C HIS A 109 3.60 7.37 13.43
N GLN A 110 3.99 6.43 14.30
CA GLN A 110 3.43 5.09 14.30
C GLN A 110 1.96 5.12 14.76
N LYS A 111 1.06 4.56 13.95
CA LYS A 111 -0.40 4.53 14.21
C LYS A 111 -1.00 5.92 14.45
N TYR A 112 -0.45 6.95 13.81
CA TYR A 112 -0.85 8.35 14.03
C TYR A 112 -2.36 8.56 13.89
N LEU A 113 -3.01 7.97 12.87
CA LEU A 113 -4.46 8.08 12.68
C LEU A 113 -5.26 7.40 13.80
N GLU A 114 -4.84 6.23 14.28
CA GLU A 114 -5.49 5.56 15.43
C GLU A 114 -5.31 6.36 16.74
N LYS A 115 -4.20 7.10 16.86
CA LYS A 115 -3.90 7.97 18.02
C LYS A 115 -4.68 9.30 18.00
N GLY A 116 -5.61 9.49 17.07
CA GLY A 116 -6.40 10.73 16.93
C GLY A 116 -5.67 11.83 16.16
N GLY A 117 -4.75 11.47 15.27
CA GLY A 117 -4.05 12.39 14.38
C GLY A 117 -5.00 13.20 13.49
N SER A 118 -4.45 14.22 12.80
CA SER A 118 -5.21 15.05 11.87
C SER A 118 -5.91 14.19 10.84
N CYS A 119 -7.22 14.35 10.72
CA CYS A 119 -8.02 13.57 9.80
C CYS A 119 -7.63 13.87 8.34
N SER A 120 -7.65 12.85 7.49
CA SER A 120 -7.42 12.99 6.06
C SER A 120 -8.30 12.00 5.33
N ASP A 121 -9.11 12.48 4.40
CA ASP A 121 -10.11 11.71 3.64
C ASP A 121 -9.50 10.77 2.59
N LYS A 122 -8.27 10.27 2.80
CA LYS A 122 -7.54 9.41 1.87
C LYS A 122 -8.05 7.96 1.91
N GLY A 123 -9.33 7.78 1.60
CA GLY A 123 -9.98 6.47 1.45
C GLY A 123 -10.39 5.78 2.76
N SER A 124 -10.54 6.51 3.87
CA SER A 124 -11.06 5.95 5.12
C SER A 124 -12.57 6.13 5.22
N ASP A 125 -13.31 5.07 5.60
CA ASP A 125 -14.75 5.14 5.89
C ASP A 125 -15.06 5.93 7.18
N VAL A 126 -14.03 6.42 7.88
CA VAL A 126 -14.15 7.21 9.10
C VAL A 126 -14.32 8.67 8.69
N GLN A 127 -15.55 9.18 8.79
CA GLN A 127 -15.79 10.61 8.64
C GLN A 127 -15.03 11.39 9.71
N CYS A 128 -14.24 12.37 9.28
CA CYS A 128 -13.68 13.37 10.16
C CYS A 128 -14.79 14.03 10.97
N GLY A 129 -14.72 13.94 12.30
CA GLY A 129 -15.64 14.66 13.18
C GLY A 129 -15.53 16.17 12.95
N ALA A 130 -16.69 16.82 12.77
CA ALA A 130 -16.83 18.27 12.60
C ALA A 130 -16.36 19.07 13.81
#